data_AF-A0A220UHD2-F1
#
_entry.id   AF-A0A220UHD2-F1
#
_cell.length_a   1.000
_cell.length_b   1.000
_cell.length_c   1.000
_cell.angle_alpha   90.00
_cell.angle_beta   90.00
_cell.angle_gamma   90.00
#
_symmetry.space_group_name_H-M   'P 1'
#
loop_
_entity.id
_entity.type
_entity.pdbx_description
1 polymer ?
#
loop_
_entity_poly.entity_id
_entity_poly.type
_entity_poly.pdbx_seq_one_letter_code
_entity_poly.pdbx_strand_id
1 'polypeptide(L)'
;MSTNYGLTMNVYRCANGMDATANGITSQHAQLTIIGTIDEFGTFTTSPERSRLHPATATAPAVALRRNMSTPTAHLVPVTADGEPIGGRWYMAGGNYATGDSRIADYYAQIGLEPIYGATPVHDRTEG
;
A
#
# COMPACT_ATOMS: atom_id res chain seq x y z
N MET A 1 9.60 -11.91 15.72
CA MET A 1 8.62 -11.30 14.80
C MET A 1 9.14 -11.54 13.39
N SER A 2 8.33 -12.12 12.52
CA SER A 2 8.74 -12.50 11.17
C SER A 2 8.54 -11.33 10.21
N THR A 3 9.62 -10.70 9.77
CA THR A 3 9.55 -9.58 8.82
C THR A 3 8.97 -10.06 7.49
N ASN A 4 7.85 -9.48 7.06
CA ASN A 4 7.32 -9.73 5.72
C ASN A 4 8.15 -8.97 4.67
N TYR A 5 8.48 -9.65 3.59
CA TYR A 5 9.18 -9.09 2.44
C TYR A 5 8.18 -8.71 1.35
N GLY A 6 8.55 -7.73 0.53
CA GLY A 6 7.66 -7.11 -0.42
C GLY A 6 8.35 -6.37 -1.55
N LEU A 7 7.53 -5.72 -2.35
CA LEU A 7 7.97 -4.93 -3.50
C LEU A 7 8.13 -3.46 -3.08
N THR A 8 9.24 -2.84 -3.46
CA THR A 8 9.44 -1.40 -3.26
C THR A 8 8.67 -0.61 -4.30
N MET A 9 7.96 0.41 -3.84
CA MET A 9 7.09 1.28 -4.61
C MET A 9 7.60 2.72 -4.48
N ASN A 10 7.62 3.48 -5.57
CA ASN A 10 7.93 4.92 -5.55
C ASN A 10 6.65 5.74 -5.35
N VAL A 11 6.71 6.75 -4.49
CA VAL A 11 5.59 7.63 -4.16
C VAL A 11 5.56 8.84 -5.10
N TYR A 12 4.38 9.11 -5.66
CA TYR A 12 4.09 10.25 -6.50
C TYR A 12 3.10 11.16 -5.76
N ARG A 13 3.55 12.40 -5.51
CA ARG A 13 2.81 13.40 -4.74
C ARG A 13 2.10 14.39 -5.64
N CYS A 14 1.09 15.07 -5.09
CA CYS A 14 0.44 16.19 -5.77
C CYS A 14 1.48 17.26 -6.18
N ALA A 15 1.47 17.63 -7.47
CA ALA A 15 2.49 18.52 -8.04
C ALA A 15 2.48 19.95 -7.47
N ASN A 16 1.36 20.39 -6.88
CA ASN A 16 1.25 21.70 -6.26
C ASN A 16 1.93 21.79 -4.88
N GLY A 17 2.52 20.68 -4.38
CA GLY A 17 3.25 20.63 -3.12
C GLY A 17 2.37 20.66 -1.86
N MET A 18 1.04 20.66 -2.01
CA MET A 18 0.12 20.60 -0.88
C MET A 18 0.09 19.19 -0.29
N ASP A 19 0.34 19.08 1.02
CA ASP A 19 0.09 17.84 1.74
C ASP A 19 -1.39 17.73 2.15
N ALA A 20 -2.16 16.97 1.37
CA ALA A 20 -3.54 16.63 1.71
C ALA A 20 -3.67 15.31 2.50
N THR A 21 -2.55 14.68 2.89
CA THR A 21 -2.54 13.47 3.72
C THR A 21 -2.59 13.75 5.22
N ALA A 22 -2.46 15.02 5.63
CA ALA A 22 -2.38 15.40 7.04
C ALA A 22 -1.21 14.70 7.78
N ASN A 23 0.00 14.77 7.22
CA ASN A 23 1.21 14.08 7.69
C ASN A 23 1.16 12.55 7.57
N GLY A 24 0.44 12.01 6.59
CA GLY A 24 0.44 10.58 6.24
C GLY A 24 1.81 10.11 5.73
N ILE A 25 2.03 8.80 5.68
CA ILE A 25 3.35 8.20 5.34
C ILE A 25 3.88 8.66 3.97
N THR A 26 3.02 8.91 2.99
CA THR A 26 3.40 9.35 1.66
C THR A 26 3.84 10.82 1.60
N SER A 27 3.46 11.64 2.58
CA SER A 27 4.03 13.00 2.73
C SER A 27 5.49 12.98 3.18
N GLN A 28 5.89 11.95 3.95
CA GLN A 28 7.21 11.85 4.60
C GLN A 28 8.18 10.93 3.86
N HIS A 29 7.68 9.91 3.17
CA HIS A 29 8.51 8.88 2.55
C HIS A 29 8.37 8.92 1.03
N ALA A 30 9.51 8.84 0.33
CA ALA A 30 9.55 8.77 -1.13
C ALA A 30 9.29 7.36 -1.66
N GLN A 31 9.36 6.35 -0.78
CA GLN A 31 9.16 4.95 -1.12
C GLN A 31 8.30 4.26 -0.07
N LEU A 32 7.65 3.17 -0.48
CA LEU A 32 6.88 2.27 0.37
C LEU A 32 7.28 0.83 0.04
N THR A 33 7.01 -0.11 0.95
CA THR A 33 7.15 -1.54 0.66
C THR A 33 5.78 -2.21 0.77
N ILE A 34 5.25 -2.73 -0.35
CA ILE A 34 4.01 -3.52 -0.33
C ILE A 34 4.33 -4.94 0.15
N ILE A 35 3.92 -5.27 1.37
CA ILE A 35 4.27 -6.55 2.04
C ILE A 35 3.17 -7.63 1.94
N GLY A 36 2.05 -7.30 1.30
CA GLY A 36 0.94 -8.21 1.13
C GLY A 36 -0.31 -7.53 0.59
N THR A 37 -1.40 -8.27 0.65
CA THR A 37 -2.73 -7.85 0.24
C THR A 37 -3.73 -8.02 1.38
N ILE A 38 -4.83 -7.27 1.30
CA ILE A 38 -5.98 -7.39 2.18
C ILE A 38 -7.21 -7.56 1.27
N ASP A 39 -7.92 -8.68 1.41
CA ASP A 39 -9.14 -8.94 0.64
C ASP A 39 -10.34 -8.08 1.10
N GLU A 40 -11.49 -8.23 0.44
CA GLU A 40 -12.73 -7.51 0.78
C GLU A 40 -13.26 -7.79 2.20
N PHE A 41 -12.82 -8.89 2.82
CA PHE A 41 -13.21 -9.32 4.17
C PHE A 41 -12.20 -8.89 5.24
N GLY A 42 -11.08 -8.28 4.83
CA GLY A 42 -10.01 -7.87 5.74
C GLY A 42 -8.94 -8.94 5.99
N THR A 43 -8.94 -10.03 5.24
CA THR A 43 -7.95 -11.10 5.36
C THR A 43 -6.61 -10.65 4.79
N PHE A 44 -5.58 -10.60 5.63
CA PHE A 44 -4.22 -10.33 5.17
C PHE A 44 -3.59 -11.57 4.53
N THR A 45 -2.99 -11.40 3.36
CA THR A 45 -2.16 -12.41 2.70
C THR A 45 -0.80 -11.83 2.37
N THR A 46 0.28 -12.54 2.72
CA THR A 46 1.66 -12.11 2.42
C THR A 46 1.89 -11.93 0.92
N SER A 47 2.88 -11.09 0.55
CA SER A 47 3.27 -10.82 -0.83
C SER A 47 3.37 -12.07 -1.72
N PRO A 48 3.05 -11.97 -3.02
CA PRO A 48 3.36 -13.00 -4.01
C PRO A 48 4.85 -13.34 -4.00
N GLU A 49 5.20 -14.59 -4.28
CA GLU A 49 6.57 -15.10 -4.13
C GLU A 49 7.61 -14.27 -4.90
N ARG A 50 7.33 -13.92 -6.16
CA ARG A 50 8.20 -13.09 -7.02
C ARG A 50 8.37 -11.65 -6.53
N SER A 51 7.52 -11.21 -5.61
CA SER A 51 7.51 -9.85 -5.07
C SER A 51 8.17 -9.75 -3.70
N ARG A 52 8.58 -10.85 -3.07
CA ARG A 52 9.23 -10.87 -1.75
C ARG A 52 10.72 -10.49 -1.81
N LEU A 53 11.03 -9.26 -2.23
CA LEU A 53 12.43 -8.83 -2.44
C LEU A 53 13.02 -8.03 -1.29
N HIS A 54 12.26 -7.09 -0.73
CA HIS A 54 12.76 -6.12 0.22
C HIS A 54 11.92 -6.13 1.50
N PRO A 55 12.54 -6.07 2.69
CA PRO A 55 11.78 -5.85 3.92
C PRO A 55 11.26 -4.41 3.95
N ALA A 56 10.20 -4.17 4.73
CA ALA A 56 9.84 -2.82 5.12
C ALA A 56 10.93 -2.21 6.02
N THR A 57 11.18 -0.91 5.87
CA THR A 57 12.22 -0.19 6.61
C THR A 57 11.67 1.15 7.11
N ALA A 58 12.42 1.84 7.97
CA ALA A 58 12.05 3.19 8.40
C ALA A 58 11.99 4.21 7.25
N THR A 59 12.73 3.98 6.16
CA THR A 59 12.73 4.86 4.98
C THR A 59 11.71 4.45 3.91
N ALA A 60 11.28 3.19 3.93
CA ALA A 60 10.25 2.63 3.05
C ALA A 60 9.25 1.81 3.89
N PRO A 61 8.28 2.48 4.54
CA PRO A 61 7.36 1.84 5.47
C PRO A 61 6.43 0.83 4.78
N ALA A 62 5.92 -0.11 5.57
CA ALA A 62 5.06 -1.18 5.11
C ALA A 62 3.66 -0.69 4.71
N VAL A 63 3.17 -1.20 3.58
CA VAL A 63 1.80 -1.06 3.13
C VAL A 63 1.25 -2.39 2.64
N ALA A 64 -0.07 -2.50 2.57
CA ALA A 64 -0.76 -3.61 1.92
C ALA A 64 -1.71 -3.09 0.84
N LEU A 65 -1.89 -3.86 -0.24
CA LEU A 65 -2.93 -3.56 -1.24
C LEU A 65 -4.28 -4.09 -0.75
N ARG A 66 -5.19 -3.17 -0.44
CA ARG A 66 -6.52 -3.49 0.07
C ARG A 66 -7.56 -3.42 -1.04
N ARG A 67 -8.35 -4.48 -1.18
CA ARG A 67 -9.55 -4.49 -2.04
C ARG A 67 -10.71 -3.75 -1.37
N ASN A 68 -11.44 -2.97 -2.16
CA ASN A 68 -12.69 -2.38 -1.71
C ASN A 68 -13.83 -3.40 -1.75
N MET A 69 -14.65 -3.43 -0.70
CA MET A 69 -15.73 -4.41 -0.56
C MET A 69 -16.81 -4.30 -1.65
N SER A 70 -17.14 -3.07 -2.08
CA SER A 70 -18.28 -2.82 -2.97
C SER A 70 -17.90 -2.42 -4.39
N THR A 71 -16.60 -2.31 -4.70
CA THR A 71 -16.15 -1.89 -6.03
C THR A 71 -14.93 -2.70 -6.46
N PRO A 72 -14.72 -2.97 -7.76
CA PRO A 72 -13.56 -3.69 -8.27
C PRO A 72 -12.32 -2.78 -8.30
N THR A 73 -12.01 -2.17 -7.16
CA THR A 73 -10.90 -1.21 -7.01
C THR A 73 -10.09 -1.56 -5.78
N ALA A 74 -8.84 -1.10 -5.77
CA ALA A 74 -7.92 -1.31 -4.66
C ALA A 74 -7.06 -0.09 -4.41
N HIS A 75 -6.55 0.01 -3.18
CA HIS A 75 -5.69 1.09 -2.72
C HIS A 75 -4.67 0.55 -1.74
N LEU A 76 -3.56 1.27 -1.56
CA LEU A 76 -2.55 0.93 -0.56
C LEU A 76 -2.96 1.51 0.79
N VAL A 77 -2.77 0.74 1.86
CA VAL A 77 -2.99 1.19 3.25
C VAL A 77 -1.76 0.92 4.12
N PRO A 78 -1.42 1.81 5.08
CA PRO A 78 -0.39 1.56 6.08
C PRO A 78 -0.68 0.32 6.93
N VAL A 79 0.34 -0.53 7.11
CA VAL A 79 0.30 -1.71 7.99
C VAL A 79 1.58 -1.82 8.80
N THR A 80 1.58 -2.59 9.88
CA THR A 80 2.81 -2.97 10.58
C THR A 80 3.66 -3.89 9.70
N ALA A 81 4.93 -4.09 10.07
CA ALA A 81 5.81 -5.01 9.34
C ALA A 81 5.30 -6.47 9.30
N ASP A 82 4.43 -6.83 10.24
CA ASP A 82 3.81 -8.16 10.33
C ASP A 82 2.47 -8.24 9.57
N GLY A 83 1.97 -7.13 8.99
CA GLY A 83 0.75 -7.09 8.18
C GLY A 83 -0.51 -6.58 8.90
N GLU A 84 -0.39 -6.15 10.15
CA GLU A 84 -1.53 -5.67 10.94
C GLU A 84 -1.90 -4.21 10.59
N PRO A 85 -3.18 -3.84 10.51
CA PRO A 85 -3.58 -2.44 10.34
C PRO A 85 -3.02 -1.54 11.45
N ILE A 86 -2.43 -0.40 11.08
CA ILE A 86 -1.91 0.54 12.08
C ILE A 86 -3.09 1.29 12.74
N GLY A 87 -3.34 0.97 14.01
CA GLY A 87 -4.10 1.83 14.94
C GLY A 87 -5.63 1.78 14.84
N GLY A 88 -6.24 0.78 14.19
CA GLY A 88 -7.70 0.71 14.06
C GLY A 88 -8.34 1.90 13.33
N ARG A 89 -7.51 2.71 12.65
CA ARG A 89 -7.93 3.93 11.97
C ARG A 89 -8.45 3.60 10.58
N TRP A 90 -9.48 4.31 10.17
CA TRP A 90 -9.86 4.36 8.76
C TRP A 90 -8.96 5.36 8.06
N TYR A 91 -8.16 4.89 7.10
CA TYR A 91 -7.36 5.76 6.26
C TYR A 91 -8.14 6.18 5.03
N MET A 92 -7.99 7.46 4.67
CA MET A 92 -8.61 8.05 3.50
C MET A 92 -7.55 8.37 2.44
N ALA A 93 -7.97 8.52 1.19
CA ALA A 93 -7.10 9.03 0.14
C ALA A 93 -6.70 10.48 0.46
N GLY A 94 -5.39 10.76 0.40
CA GLY A 94 -4.82 12.12 0.48
C GLY A 94 -4.32 12.65 -0.87
N GLY A 95 -4.65 11.97 -1.97
CA GLY A 95 -4.26 12.38 -3.33
C GLY A 95 -2.88 11.91 -3.81
N ASN A 96 -2.15 11.15 -2.99
CA ASN A 96 -0.87 10.55 -3.38
C ASN A 96 -1.06 9.16 -3.96
N TYR A 97 -0.16 8.77 -4.86
CA TYR A 97 -0.13 7.46 -5.51
C TYR A 97 1.22 6.79 -5.28
N ALA A 98 1.29 5.48 -5.45
CA ALA A 98 2.55 4.77 -5.55
C ALA A 98 2.54 3.78 -6.71
N THR A 99 3.69 3.58 -7.35
CA THR A 99 3.85 2.55 -8.40
C THR A 99 5.19 1.85 -8.27
N GLY A 100 5.27 0.63 -8.81
CA GLY A 100 6.44 -0.23 -8.79
C GLY A 100 6.78 -0.70 -10.19
N ASP A 101 7.28 -1.93 -10.30
CA ASP A 101 7.47 -2.58 -11.60
C ASP A 101 6.29 -3.52 -11.94
N SER A 102 6.48 -4.35 -12.96
CA SER A 102 5.43 -5.24 -13.47
C SER A 102 4.89 -6.23 -12.44
N ARG A 103 5.58 -6.48 -11.34
CA ARG A 103 5.17 -7.42 -10.29
C ARG A 103 4.05 -6.88 -9.41
N ILE A 104 3.72 -5.59 -9.51
CA ILE A 104 2.51 -5.04 -8.88
C ILE A 104 1.24 -5.76 -9.38
N ALA A 105 1.25 -6.24 -10.62
CA ALA A 105 0.18 -7.01 -11.24
C ALA A 105 -0.20 -8.26 -10.43
N ASP A 106 0.78 -8.93 -9.82
CA ASP A 106 0.58 -10.14 -9.03
C ASP A 106 -0.23 -9.87 -7.75
N TYR A 107 -0.09 -8.67 -7.16
CA TYR A 107 -0.87 -8.26 -5.98
C TYR A 107 -2.34 -8.01 -6.33
N TYR A 108 -2.61 -7.40 -7.49
CA TYR A 108 -3.99 -7.21 -7.98
C TYR A 108 -4.66 -8.55 -8.29
N ALA A 109 -3.93 -9.46 -8.94
CA ALA A 109 -4.41 -10.82 -9.19
C ALA A 109 -4.71 -11.59 -7.89
N GLN A 110 -3.86 -11.43 -6.87
CA GLN A 110 -4.01 -12.08 -5.56
C GLN A 110 -5.30 -11.67 -4.83
N ILE A 111 -5.86 -10.49 -5.11
CA ILE A 111 -7.17 -10.04 -4.58
C ILE A 111 -8.30 -10.15 -5.61
N GLY A 112 -8.11 -10.92 -6.68
CA GLY A 112 -9.17 -11.17 -7.67
C GLY A 112 -9.55 -9.95 -8.51
N LEU A 113 -8.65 -8.98 -8.66
CA LEU A 113 -8.81 -7.85 -9.58
C LEU A 113 -7.99 -8.08 -10.86
N GLU A 114 -8.36 -7.36 -11.92
CA GLU A 114 -7.58 -7.35 -13.15
C GLU A 114 -6.15 -6.84 -12.86
N PRO A 115 -5.10 -7.54 -13.33
CA PRO A 115 -3.73 -7.09 -13.11
C PRO A 115 -3.48 -5.76 -13.81
N ILE A 116 -2.88 -4.81 -13.09
CA ILE A 116 -2.50 -3.51 -13.66
C ILE A 116 -1.00 -3.27 -13.54
N TYR A 117 -0.46 -2.40 -14.39
CA TYR A 117 0.93 -1.92 -14.34
C TYR A 117 1.00 -0.42 -14.01
N GLY A 118 0.02 0.08 -13.25
CA GLY A 118 -0.24 1.50 -13.06
C GLY A 118 0.12 2.03 -11.68
N ALA A 119 -0.25 3.30 -11.46
CA ALA A 119 -0.18 3.93 -10.15
C ALA A 119 -1.39 3.55 -9.30
N THR A 120 -1.13 3.12 -8.07
CA THR A 120 -2.16 2.74 -7.10
C THR A 120 -2.36 3.88 -6.11
N PRO A 121 -3.61 4.30 -5.83
CA PRO A 121 -3.88 5.32 -4.82
C PRO A 121 -3.42 4.83 -3.45
N VAL A 122 -2.87 5.74 -2.65
CA VAL A 122 -2.51 5.45 -1.26
C VAL A 122 -3.52 6.12 -0.34
N HIS A 123 -4.13 5.33 0.55
CA HIS A 123 -4.97 5.81 1.62
C HIS A 123 -4.14 5.80 2.90
N ASP A 124 -3.56 6.95 3.22
CA ASP A 124 -2.78 7.18 4.43
C ASP A 124 -3.16 8.47 5.17
N ARG A 125 -4.22 9.15 4.70
CA ARG A 125 -4.76 10.33 5.38
C ARG A 125 -5.45 9.93 6.67
N THR A 126 -5.02 10.54 7.77
CA THR A 126 -5.68 10.40 9.07
C THR A 126 -6.61 11.58 9.31
N GLU A 127 -7.88 11.29 9.56
CA GLU A 127 -8.85 12.26 10.08
C GLU A 127 -8.93 12.11 11.61
N GLY A 128 -9.09 13.24 12.31
CA GLY A 128 -9.20 13.33 13.77
C GLY A 128 -10.34 14.25 14.17
#